data_AF-A0A8H7LZU4-F1
#
_entry.id   AF-A0A8H7LZU4-F1
#
_cell.length_a   1.000
_cell.length_b   1.000
_cell.length_c   1.000
_cell.angle_alpha   90.00
_cell.angle_beta   90.00
_cell.angle_gamma   90.00
#
_symmetry.space_group_name_H-M   'P 1'
#
loop_
_entity.id
_entity.type
_entity.pdbx_description
1 polymer ?
#
loop_
_entity_poly.entity_id
_entity_poly.type
_entity_poly.pdbx_seq_one_letter_code
_entity_poly.pdbx_strand_id
1 'polypeptide(L)'
;MLPGPVFANVALVTPEKELQHQIELSLDQDKSLEEILQFLQNKSKAPPSIKCAFKDYKMEAGLLFYQGQIVVPDVGTLRADLLRIFHDSPLAGHPGR
;
A
#
# COMPACT_ATOMS: atom_id res chain seq x y z
N MET A 1 5.61 -41.26 14.64
CA MET A 1 4.54 -40.29 14.94
C MET A 1 4.84 -39.04 14.13
N LEU A 2 3.98 -38.67 13.18
CA LEU A 2 4.09 -37.39 12.48
C LEU A 2 3.68 -36.27 13.44
N PRO A 3 4.29 -35.07 13.39
CA PRO A 3 3.79 -33.94 14.18
C PRO A 3 2.32 -33.68 13.81
N GLY A 4 1.50 -33.37 14.81
CA GLY A 4 0.09 -33.04 14.61
C GLY A 4 -0.05 -31.92 13.58
N PRO A 5 -1.11 -31.93 12.75
CA PRO A 5 -1.23 -30.97 11.67
C PRO A 5 -1.29 -29.55 12.23
N VAL A 6 -0.31 -28.74 11.86
CA VAL A 6 -0.26 -27.31 12.17
C VAL A 6 -1.06 -26.60 11.08
N PHE A 7 -2.31 -26.28 11.37
CA PHE A 7 -3.18 -25.52 10.47
C PHE A 7 -3.08 -24.03 10.77
N ALA A 8 -2.85 -23.21 9.74
CA ALA A 8 -3.07 -21.77 9.82
C ALA A 8 -4.49 -21.44 9.32
N ASN A 9 -5.22 -20.59 10.06
CA ASN A 9 -6.50 -20.06 9.60
C ASN A 9 -6.24 -19.08 8.45
N VAL A 10 -6.56 -19.47 7.22
CA VAL A 10 -6.50 -18.62 6.01
C VAL A 10 -7.30 -17.32 6.19
N ALA A 11 -8.30 -17.31 7.07
CA ALA A 11 -9.14 -16.16 7.38
C ALA A 11 -8.43 -14.98 8.10
N LEU A 12 -7.18 -15.15 8.57
CA LEU A 12 -6.43 -14.10 9.28
C LEU A 12 -5.25 -13.53 8.47
N VAL A 13 -4.96 -14.09 7.30
CA VAL A 13 -3.83 -13.67 6.47
C VAL A 13 -4.37 -13.22 5.13
N THR A 14 -4.66 -11.93 4.97
CA THR A 14 -4.87 -11.36 3.63
C THR A 14 -3.57 -11.58 2.86
N PRO A 15 -3.58 -12.33 1.74
CA PRO A 15 -2.38 -12.53 0.95
C PRO A 15 -1.84 -11.17 0.49
N GLU A 16 -0.52 -10.99 0.47
CA GLU A 16 0.13 -9.74 0.04
C GLU A 16 -0.37 -9.27 -1.35
N LYS A 17 -0.68 -10.24 -2.23
CA LYS A 17 -1.23 -9.99 -3.56
C LYS A 17 -2.65 -9.39 -3.54
N GLU A 18 -3.48 -9.80 -2.59
CA GLU A 18 -4.83 -9.26 -2.43
C GLU A 18 -4.77 -7.84 -1.89
N LEU A 19 -3.90 -7.61 -0.91
CA LEU A 19 -3.63 -6.27 -0.39
C LEU A 19 -3.08 -5.32 -1.47
N GLN A 20 -2.14 -5.81 -2.29
CA GLN A 20 -1.63 -5.06 -3.43
C GLN A 20 -2.76 -4.68 -4.40
N HIS A 21 -3.65 -5.61 -4.71
CA HIS A 21 -4.76 -5.38 -5.61
C HIS A 21 -5.75 -4.35 -5.04
N GLN A 22 -6.02 -4.39 -3.73
CA GLN A 22 -6.86 -3.38 -3.08
C GLN A 22 -6.21 -1.99 -3.13
N ILE A 23 -4.90 -1.88 -2.88
CA ILE A 23 -4.18 -0.60 -3.02
C ILE A 23 -4.35 -0.06 -4.45
N GLU A 24 -4.11 -0.90 -5.47
CA GLU A 24 -4.25 -0.52 -6.88
C GLU A 24 -5.66 0.03 -7.20
N LEU A 25 -6.71 -0.70 -6.80
CA LEU A 25 -8.12 -0.33 -7.06
C LEU A 25 -8.59 0.91 -6.27
N SER A 26 -7.84 1.32 -5.25
CA SER A 26 -8.19 2.42 -4.37
C SER A 26 -7.46 3.72 -4.67
N LEU A 27 -6.46 3.71 -5.56
CA LEU A 27 -5.65 4.90 -5.87
C LEU A 27 -6.47 6.06 -6.43
N ASP A 28 -7.41 5.80 -7.34
CA ASP A 28 -8.26 6.83 -7.96
C ASP A 28 -9.37 7.35 -7.02
N GLN A 29 -9.60 6.65 -5.91
CA GLN A 29 -10.62 7.03 -4.92
C GLN A 29 -10.08 8.08 -3.93
N ASP A 30 -8.76 8.18 -3.78
CA ASP A 30 -8.12 9.18 -2.92
C ASP A 30 -7.92 10.50 -3.68
N LYS A 31 -8.79 11.47 -3.41
CA LYS A 31 -8.74 12.80 -4.02
C LYS A 31 -7.41 13.54 -3.77
N SER A 32 -6.69 13.22 -2.69
CA SER A 32 -5.38 13.84 -2.42
C SER A 32 -4.31 13.39 -3.42
N LEU A 33 -4.52 12.26 -4.09
CA LEU A 33 -3.61 11.71 -5.09
C LEU A 33 -3.93 12.16 -6.52
N GLU A 34 -5.07 12.80 -6.75
CA GLU A 34 -5.56 13.15 -8.09
C GLU A 34 -4.53 13.94 -8.91
N GLU A 35 -3.93 14.98 -8.33
CA GLU A 35 -2.93 15.82 -9.01
C GLU A 35 -1.70 15.02 -9.42
N ILE A 36 -1.23 14.11 -8.56
CA ILE A 36 -0.06 13.27 -8.81
C ILE A 36 -0.37 12.26 -9.91
N LEU A 37 -1.54 11.62 -9.85
CA LEU A 37 -1.98 10.65 -10.86
C LEU A 37 -2.13 11.31 -12.23
N GLN A 38 -2.74 12.49 -12.31
CA GLN A 38 -2.86 13.27 -13.54
C GLN A 38 -1.49 13.71 -14.09
N PHE A 39 -0.58 14.15 -13.20
CA PHE A 39 0.79 14.48 -13.57
C PHE A 39 1.51 13.29 -14.19
N LEU A 40 1.42 12.10 -13.57
CA LEU A 40 2.12 10.90 -14.05
C LEU A 40 1.59 10.43 -15.41
N GLN A 41 0.30 10.60 -15.69
CA GLN A 41 -0.29 10.32 -17.01
C GLN A 41 0.20 11.29 -18.10
N ASN A 42 0.47 12.56 -17.74
CA ASN A 42 0.85 13.61 -18.68
C ASN A 42 2.29 14.12 -18.49
N LYS A 43 3.16 13.29 -17.91
CA LYS A 43 4.51 13.68 -17.44
C LYS A 43 5.35 14.37 -18.50
N SER A 44 5.24 13.96 -19.78
CA SER A 44 6.00 14.56 -20.88
C SER A 44 5.63 16.03 -21.11
N LYS A 45 4.34 16.38 -20.96
CA LYS A 45 3.77 17.71 -21.21
C LYS A 45 3.86 18.65 -20.01
N ALA A 46 4.19 18.15 -18.82
CA ALA A 46 4.25 18.95 -17.61
C ALA A 46 5.40 19.99 -17.64
N PRO A 47 5.18 21.21 -17.09
CA PRO A 47 6.24 22.21 -16.92
C PRO A 47 7.41 21.70 -16.05
N PRO A 48 8.63 22.25 -16.20
CA PRO A 48 9.79 21.85 -15.40
C PRO A 48 9.59 21.94 -13.88
N SER A 49 8.90 22.97 -13.40
CA SER A 49 8.59 23.15 -11.97
C SER A 49 7.74 22.00 -11.42
N ILE A 50 6.71 21.59 -12.16
CA ILE A 50 5.84 20.46 -11.80
C ILE A 50 6.60 19.14 -11.85
N LYS A 51 7.45 18.94 -12.87
CA LYS A 51 8.33 17.77 -12.96
C LYS A 51 9.26 17.67 -11.76
N CYS A 52 9.80 18.79 -11.29
CA CYS A 52 10.65 18.83 -10.09
C CYS A 52 9.85 18.55 -8.81
N ALA A 53 8.63 19.06 -8.68
CA ALA A 53 7.79 18.86 -7.50
C ALA A 53 7.41 17.38 -7.30
N PHE A 54 7.13 16.66 -8.38
CA PHE A 54 6.69 15.25 -8.33
C PHE A 54 7.77 14.25 -8.76
N LYS A 55 9.06 14.66 -8.75
CA LYS A 55 10.17 13.84 -9.27
C LYS A 55 10.33 12.49 -8.55
N ASP A 56 9.95 12.44 -7.28
CA ASP A 56 10.12 11.26 -6.41
C ASP A 56 8.92 10.30 -6.49
N TYR A 57 7.88 10.67 -7.25
CA TYR A 57 6.74 9.82 -7.53
C TYR A 57 6.91 9.02 -8.83
N LYS A 58 6.50 7.76 -8.81
CA LYS A 58 6.46 6.89 -10.01
C LYS A 58 5.27 5.93 -9.95
N MET A 59 4.73 5.60 -11.13
CA MET A 59 3.82 4.47 -11.31
C MET A 59 4.62 3.25 -11.77
N GLU A 60 4.38 2.09 -11.15
CA GLU A 60 4.97 0.81 -11.53
C GLU A 60 4.01 -0.32 -11.18
N ALA A 61 3.71 -1.20 -12.16
CA ALA A 61 2.80 -2.34 -11.98
C ALA A 61 1.46 -1.99 -11.30
N GLY A 62 0.83 -0.88 -11.71
CA GLY A 62 -0.46 -0.42 -11.15
C GLY A 62 -0.35 0.31 -9.80
N LEU A 63 0.83 0.36 -9.18
CA LEU A 63 1.04 0.99 -7.88
C LEU A 63 1.72 2.35 -8.00
N LEU A 64 1.36 3.25 -7.09
CA LEU A 64 2.05 4.52 -6.88
C LEU A 64 3.16 4.34 -5.85
N PHE A 65 4.35 4.83 -6.17
CA PHE A 65 5.48 4.87 -5.25
C PHE A 65 5.90 6.31 -4.96
N TYR A 66 6.37 6.53 -3.73
CA TYR A 66 7.10 7.72 -3.30
C TYR A 66 8.42 7.28 -2.68
N GLN A 67 9.56 7.74 -3.23
CA GLN A 67 10.89 7.38 -2.71
C GLN A 67 11.14 5.86 -2.55
N GLY A 68 10.54 5.06 -3.43
CA GLY A 68 10.67 3.59 -3.41
C GLY A 68 9.71 2.86 -2.46
N GLN A 69 8.84 3.58 -1.75
CA GLN A 69 7.80 3.01 -0.89
C GLN A 69 6.44 3.09 -1.58
N ILE A 70 5.59 2.08 -1.40
CA ILE A 70 4.22 2.07 -1.93
C ILE A 70 3.41 3.14 -1.18
N VAL A 71 2.72 4.00 -1.93
CA VAL A 71 1.77 4.95 -1.38
C VAL A 71 0.47 4.21 -1.12
N VAL A 72 0.03 4.23 0.13
CA VAL A 72 -1.25 3.66 0.54
C VAL A 72 -2.32 4.77 0.52
N PRO A 73 -3.35 4.65 -0.34
CA PRO A 73 -4.45 5.62 -0.41
C PRO A 73 -5.16 5.77 0.94
N ASP A 74 -5.59 6.98 1.25
CA ASP A 74 -6.37 7.29 2.45
C ASP A 74 -7.87 7.09 2.23
N VAL A 75 -8.26 5.84 1.91
CA VAL A 75 -9.67 5.49 1.66
C VAL A 75 -10.09 4.30 2.50
N GLY A 76 -11.32 4.38 3.03
CA GLY A 76 -11.92 3.33 3.84
C GLY A 76 -11.06 2.94 5.03
N THR A 77 -10.83 1.64 5.21
CA THR A 77 -10.06 1.07 6.32
C THR A 77 -8.67 0.59 5.90
N LEU A 78 -8.26 0.77 4.64
CA LEU A 78 -7.07 0.15 4.06
C LEU A 78 -5.79 0.39 4.88
N ARG A 79 -5.54 1.64 5.29
CA ARG A 79 -4.42 1.99 6.17
C ARG A 79 -4.51 1.33 7.55
N ALA A 80 -5.70 1.30 8.14
CA ALA A 80 -5.93 0.70 9.45
C ALA A 80 -5.77 -0.84 9.40
N ASP A 81 -6.25 -1.48 8.33
CA ASP A 81 -6.13 -2.91 8.10
C ASP A 81 -4.66 -3.32 7.90
N LEU A 82 -3.91 -2.53 7.13
CA LEU A 82 -2.46 -2.65 7.01
C LEU A 82 -1.75 -2.58 8.37
N LEU A 83 -2.03 -1.52 9.15
CA LEU A 83 -1.44 -1.36 10.48
C LEU A 83 -1.76 -2.57 11.37
N ARG A 84 -3.00 -3.05 11.36
CA ARG A 84 -3.42 -4.20 12.15
C ARG A 84 -2.66 -5.48 11.78
N ILE A 85 -2.47 -5.75 10.49
CA ILE A 85 -1.69 -6.92 10.02
C ILE A 85 -0.25 -6.91 10.57
N PHE A 86 0.39 -5.74 10.59
CA PHE A 86 1.77 -5.62 11.07
C PHE A 86 1.89 -5.48 12.60
N HIS A 87 0.84 -5.04 13.29
CA HIS A 87 0.78 -5.00 14.76
C HIS A 87 0.39 -6.34 15.40
N ASP A 88 -0.49 -7.12 14.77
CA ASP A 88 -0.98 -8.41 15.31
C ASP A 88 0.00 -9.58 15.05
N SER A 89 1.17 -9.32 14.47
CA SER A 89 2.22 -10.33 14.33
C SER A 89 2.79 -10.69 15.72
N PRO A 90 2.80 -11.98 16.14
CA PRO A 90 3.22 -12.41 17.50
C PRO A 90 4.67 -12.09 17.86
N LEU A 91 5.45 -11.49 16.96
CA LEU A 91 6.84 -11.10 17.16
C LEU A 91 7.01 -9.70 17.78
N ALA A 92 5.94 -8.88 17.86
CA ALA A 92 5.95 -7.63 18.61
C ALA A 92 5.54 -7.94 20.06
N GLY A 93 6.53 -8.26 20.89
CA GLY A 93 6.33 -8.73 22.27
C GLY A 93 5.31 -7.92 23.07
N HIS A 94 4.51 -8.63 23.86
CA HIS A 94 3.62 -8.05 24.86
C HIS A 94 4.36 -6.99 25.70
N PRO A 95 3.85 -5.75 25.84
CA PRO A 95 4.29 -4.92 26.94
C PRO A 95 3.91 -5.64 28.24
N GLY A 96 4.93 -6.00 29.02
CA GLY A 96 4.77 -6.62 30.31
C GLY A 96 3.92 -5.73 31.23
N ARG A 97 2.85 -6.35 31.72
CA ARG A 97 2.06 -6.12 32.94
C ARG A 97 2.00 -4.71 33.56
#